data_AF-A0A0T6YBT9-F1
#
_entry.id   AF-A0A0T6YBT9-F1
#
_cell.length_a   1.000
_cell.length_b   1.000
_cell.length_c   1.000
_cell.angle_alpha   90.00
_cell.angle_beta   90.00
_cell.angle_gamma   90.00
#
_symmetry.space_group_name_H-M   'P 1'
#
loop_
_entity.id
_entity.type
_entity.pdbx_description
1 polymer ?
#
loop_
_entity_poly.entity_id
_entity_poly.type
_entity_poly.pdbx_seq_one_letter_code
_entity_poly.pdbx_strand_id
1 'polypeptide(L)'
;MTEETESFLLASSFDIKDDGTTYVYGVYQSDPDIHLRGKVSEIHYGSFKYKVVVAPIMELIGHYWTDRNTTGSIVMRDRVLGYFDSYELARTRHPDEIGAPRPK
;
A
#
# COMPACT_ATOMS: atom_id res chain seq x y z
N MET A 1 3.32 8.05 7.28
CA MET A 1 3.67 9.41 6.83
C MET A 1 5.08 9.66 7.31
N THR A 2 6.03 9.77 6.39
CA THR A 2 7.38 10.25 6.71
C THR A 2 7.37 11.74 6.43
N GLU A 3 8.03 12.56 7.25
CA GLU A 3 8.10 14.02 7.02
C GLU A 3 8.62 14.39 5.61
N GLU A 4 9.28 13.45 4.94
CA GLU A 4 9.92 13.63 3.64
C GLU A 4 9.02 13.42 2.41
N THR A 5 7.90 12.69 2.55
CA THR A 5 7.07 12.30 1.40
C THR A 5 5.65 11.93 1.82
N GLU A 6 4.69 12.51 1.08
CA GLU A 6 3.29 12.13 1.14
C GLU A 6 2.88 11.41 -0.14
N SER A 7 1.79 10.65 -0.08
CA SER A 7 1.22 9.99 -1.25
C SER A 7 -0.30 10.06 -1.20
N PHE A 8 -0.88 10.39 -2.35
CA PHE A 8 -2.31 10.65 -2.50
C PHE A 8 -2.91 9.67 -3.49
N LEU A 9 -3.99 9.00 -3.10
CA LEU A 9 -4.78 8.17 -4.00
C LEU A 9 -5.57 9.08 -4.94
N LEU A 10 -5.31 8.97 -6.24
CA LEU A 10 -5.95 9.79 -7.28
C LEU A 10 -7.25 9.18 -7.78
N ALA A 11 -7.23 7.87 -7.97
CA ALA A 11 -8.37 7.10 -8.46
C ALA A 11 -8.30 5.67 -7.91
N SER A 12 -9.47 5.07 -7.70
CA SER A 12 -9.59 3.68 -7.30
C SER A 12 -10.86 3.05 -7.85
N SER A 13 -10.87 1.73 -7.90
CA SER A 13 -12.03 0.96 -8.31
C SER A 13 -12.05 -0.41 -7.64
N PHE A 14 -13.25 -0.86 -7.29
CA PHE A 14 -13.54 -2.26 -6.98
C PHE A 14 -14.19 -2.88 -8.22
N ASP A 15 -13.60 -3.96 -8.72
CA ASP A 15 -14.14 -4.76 -9.81
C ASP A 15 -14.55 -6.10 -9.24
N ILE A 16 -15.85 -6.22 -9.00
CA ILE A 16 -16.49 -7.43 -8.51
C ILE A 16 -17.06 -8.16 -9.73
N LYS A 17 -16.47 -9.31 -10.04
CA LYS A 17 -16.91 -10.17 -11.12
C LYS A 17 -18.17 -10.94 -10.74
N ASP A 18 -18.88 -11.44 -11.75
CA ASP A 18 -20.10 -12.24 -11.57
C ASP A 18 -19.84 -13.52 -10.75
N ASP A 19 -18.60 -14.05 -10.80
CA ASP A 19 -18.18 -15.22 -10.01
C ASP A 19 -17.78 -14.88 -8.56
N GLY A 20 -17.94 -13.61 -8.14
CA GLY A 20 -17.56 -13.10 -6.83
C GLY A 20 -16.06 -12.77 -6.69
N THR A 21 -15.24 -13.03 -7.70
CA THR A 21 -13.84 -12.60 -7.70
C THR A 21 -13.78 -11.08 -7.65
N THR A 22 -13.11 -10.56 -6.61
CA THR A 22 -12.98 -9.12 -6.42
C THR A 22 -11.54 -8.66 -6.65
N TYR A 23 -11.38 -7.60 -7.43
CA TYR A 23 -10.12 -6.88 -7.57
C TYR A 23 -10.25 -5.45 -7.06
N VAL A 24 -9.16 -4.94 -6.49
CA VAL A 24 -8.99 -3.54 -6.10
C VAL A 24 -7.88 -2.94 -6.93
N TYR A 25 -8.17 -1.79 -7.54
CA TYR A 25 -7.20 -1.00 -8.28
C TYR A 25 -7.03 0.36 -7.64
N GLY A 26 -5.85 0.94 -7.81
CA GLY A 26 -5.65 2.34 -7.52
C GLY A 26 -4.49 2.93 -8.28
N VAL A 27 -4.57 4.23 -8.50
CA VAL A 27 -3.50 5.08 -9.01
C VAL A 27 -3.19 6.10 -7.93
N TYR A 28 -1.93 6.30 -7.60
CA TYR A 28 -1.49 7.26 -6.60
C TYR A 28 -0.42 8.18 -7.16
N GLN A 29 -0.31 9.37 -6.56
CA GLN A 29 0.79 10.30 -6.74
C GLN A 29 1.61 10.30 -5.46
N SER A 30 2.93 10.12 -5.58
CA SER A 30 3.86 10.47 -4.52
C SER A 30 4.31 11.92 -4.72
N ASP A 31 4.18 12.71 -3.66
CA ASP A 31 4.50 14.13 -3.64
C ASP A 31 5.53 14.39 -2.51
N PRO A 32 6.84 14.33 -2.80
CA PRO A 32 7.87 14.69 -1.85
C PRO A 32 7.94 16.21 -1.66
N ASP A 33 8.46 16.62 -0.49
CA ASP A 33 8.79 18.01 -0.22
C ASP A 33 9.64 18.59 -1.37
N ILE A 34 9.29 19.80 -1.81
CA ILE A 34 9.94 20.47 -2.95
C ILE A 34 11.45 20.61 -2.78
N HIS A 35 11.95 20.75 -1.55
CA HIS A 35 13.38 20.85 -1.24
C HIS A 35 14.12 19.52 -1.30
N LEU A 36 13.39 18.39 -1.31
CA LEU A 36 13.92 17.04 -1.48
C LEU A 36 13.88 16.57 -2.94
N ARG A 37 13.14 17.27 -3.80
CA ARG A 37 13.17 17.06 -5.26
C ARG A 37 14.58 17.34 -5.81
N GLY A 38 15.03 16.53 -6.75
CA GLY A 38 16.38 16.52 -7.32
C GLY A 38 17.44 15.83 -6.45
N LYS A 39 17.14 15.49 -5.20
CA LYS A 39 18.08 14.87 -4.25
C LYS A 39 17.65 13.48 -3.79
N VAL A 40 16.38 13.34 -3.40
CA VAL A 40 15.83 12.11 -2.82
C VAL A 40 14.82 11.49 -3.77
N SER A 41 13.81 12.25 -4.17
CA SER A 41 12.72 11.76 -5.01
C SER A 41 12.03 12.94 -5.70
N GLU A 42 11.66 12.77 -6.97
CA GLU A 42 10.74 13.68 -7.66
C GLU A 42 9.26 13.38 -7.31
N ILE A 43 8.33 14.12 -7.90
CA ILE A 43 6.96 13.62 -8.05
C ILE A 43 7.00 12.34 -8.91
N HIS A 44 6.16 11.35 -8.58
CA HIS A 44 5.97 10.19 -9.44
C HIS A 44 4.61 9.56 -9.24
N TYR A 45 4.17 8.81 -10.25
CA TYR A 45 2.90 8.11 -10.24
C TYR A 45 3.11 6.62 -10.13
N GLY A 46 2.26 5.99 -9.33
CA GLY A 46 2.21 4.56 -9.22
C GLY A 46 0.80 4.03 -9.36
N SER A 47 0.71 2.75 -9.66
CA SER A 47 -0.54 2.02 -9.78
C SER A 47 -0.42 0.67 -9.11
N PHE A 48 -1.54 0.14 -8.64
CA PHE A 48 -1.60 -1.20 -8.08
C PHE A 48 -2.84 -1.96 -8.54
N LYS A 49 -2.72 -3.29 -8.54
CA LYS A 49 -3.83 -4.23 -8.73
C LYS A 49 -3.70 -5.33 -7.69
N TYR A 50 -4.72 -5.48 -6.84
CA TYR A 50 -4.80 -6.52 -5.84
C TYR A 50 -6.05 -7.38 -6.03
N LYS A 51 -5.88 -8.69 -5.92
CA LYS A 51 -6.97 -9.66 -5.84
C LYS A 51 -7.34 -9.84 -4.36
N VAL A 52 -8.64 -9.80 -4.07
CA VAL A 52 -9.20 -10.18 -2.77
C VAL A 52 -9.30 -11.70 -2.70
N VAL A 53 -8.73 -12.31 -1.67
CA VAL A 53 -8.61 -13.76 -1.52
C VAL A 53 -9.29 -14.21 -0.22
N VAL A 54 -10.08 -15.29 -0.33
CA VAL A 54 -10.87 -15.96 0.73
C VAL A 54 -12.10 -15.18 1.23
N ALA A 55 -13.14 -15.89 1.67
CA ALA A 55 -14.28 -15.37 2.43
C ALA A 55 -14.32 -16.08 3.81
N PRO A 56 -14.20 -15.38 4.96
CA PRO A 56 -13.98 -13.92 5.12
C PRO A 56 -12.68 -13.45 4.44
N ILE A 57 -12.58 -12.17 4.12
CA ILE A 57 -11.38 -11.61 3.46
C ILE A 57 -10.18 -11.79 4.38
N MET A 58 -9.25 -12.66 3.99
CA MET A 58 -8.04 -12.94 4.77
C MET A 58 -6.79 -12.35 4.14
N GLU A 59 -6.80 -12.10 2.82
CA GLU A 59 -5.59 -11.74 2.09
C GLU A 59 -5.90 -10.86 0.86
N LEU A 60 -4.98 -9.92 0.59
CA LEU A 60 -4.88 -9.20 -0.68
C LEU A 60 -3.55 -9.56 -1.35
N ILE A 61 -3.60 -10.06 -2.58
CA ILE A 61 -2.40 -10.43 -3.35
C ILE A 61 -2.37 -9.67 -4.66
N GLY A 62 -1.24 -9.06 -4.98
CA GLY A 62 -1.02 -8.58 -6.33
C GLY A 62 0.28 -7.83 -6.50
N HIS A 63 0.23 -6.76 -7.28
CA HIS A 63 1.43 -6.06 -7.70
C HIS A 63 1.20 -4.56 -7.86
N TYR A 64 2.31 -3.83 -7.86
CA TYR A 64 2.37 -2.41 -8.11
C TYR A 64 3.43 -2.11 -9.16
N TRP A 65 3.29 -0.96 -9.81
CA TRP A 65 4.25 -0.41 -10.76
C TRP A 65 4.23 1.11 -10.69
N THR A 66 5.36 1.73 -11.01
CA THR A 66 5.51 3.18 -11.08
C THR A 66 6.05 3.62 -12.43
N ASP A 67 5.80 4.87 -12.78
CA ASP A 67 6.39 5.54 -13.95
C ASP A 67 7.93 5.66 -13.86
N ARG A 68 8.51 5.35 -12.70
CA ARG A 68 9.97 5.23 -12.47
C ARG A 68 10.54 3.85 -12.74
N ASN A 69 9.75 2.96 -13.34
CA ASN A 69 10.17 1.59 -13.62
C ASN A 69 10.45 0.78 -12.33
N THR A 70 9.88 1.20 -11.19
CA THR A 70 9.87 0.39 -9.97
C THR A 70 8.62 -0.48 -10.01
N THR A 71 8.79 -1.78 -9.82
CA THR A 71 7.67 -2.74 -9.80
C THR A 71 7.88 -3.77 -8.72
N GLY A 72 6.80 -4.32 -8.18
CA GLY A 72 6.91 -5.40 -7.21
C GLY A 72 5.58 -6.07 -6.90
N SER A 73 5.65 -7.09 -6.06
CA SER A 73 4.48 -7.80 -5.55
C SER A 73 4.23 -7.45 -4.09
N ILE A 74 2.95 -7.32 -3.73
CA ILE A 74 2.52 -7.10 -2.36
C ILE A 74 1.55 -8.21 -1.98
N VAL A 75 1.76 -8.75 -0.79
CA VAL A 75 0.85 -9.66 -0.13
C VAL A 75 0.52 -9.08 1.23
N MET A 76 -0.72 -8.63 1.40
CA MET A 76 -1.25 -8.15 2.67
C MET A 76 -2.07 -9.28 3.28
N ARG A 77 -1.67 -9.70 4.48
CA ARG A 77 -2.35 -10.70 5.29
C ARG A 77 -2.81 -10.04 6.57
N ASP A 78 -3.76 -10.72 7.21
CA ASP A 78 -4.30 -10.35 8.51
C ASP A 78 -5.14 -9.06 8.47
N ARG A 79 -6.29 -9.11 9.16
CA ARG A 79 -7.20 -7.97 9.26
C ARG A 79 -7.01 -7.31 10.61
N VAL A 80 -6.34 -6.17 10.60
CA VAL A 80 -6.23 -5.30 11.79
C VAL A 80 -7.50 -4.45 11.90
N LEU A 81 -8.18 -4.51 13.04
CA LEU A 81 -9.42 -3.75 13.27
C LEU A 81 -9.17 -2.30 13.74
N GLY A 82 -7.95 -2.00 14.20
CA GLY A 82 -7.55 -0.67 14.65
C GLY A 82 -7.00 0.19 13.52
N TYR A 83 -7.49 1.42 13.39
CA TYR A 83 -6.86 2.45 12.57
C TYR A 83 -5.89 3.25 13.43
N PHE A 84 -4.72 3.54 12.87
CA PHE A 84 -3.70 4.36 13.50
C PHE A 84 -3.32 5.48 12.53
N ASP A 85 -3.24 6.70 13.04
CA ASP A 85 -2.85 7.89 12.29
C ASP A 85 -1.33 8.01 12.10
N SER A 86 -0.56 7.19 12.80
CA SER A 86 0.91 7.19 12.77
C SER A 86 1.49 5.79 12.94
N TYR A 87 2.67 5.60 12.36
CA TYR A 87 3.44 4.37 12.51
C TYR A 87 3.77 4.09 13.98
N GLU A 88 4.14 5.12 14.75
CA GLU A 88 4.47 4.96 16.17
C GLU A 88 3.28 4.51 17.01
N LEU A 89 2.09 5.04 16.74
CA LEU A 89 0.87 4.62 17.41
C LEU A 89 0.52 3.16 17.05
N ALA A 90 0.65 2.79 15.78
CA ALA A 90 0.46 1.41 15.33
C ALA A 90 1.44 0.45 16.03
N ARG A 91 2.73 0.80 16.06
CA ARG A 91 3.82 0.02 16.68
C ARG A 91 3.62 -0.18 18.18
N THR A 92 3.14 0.85 18.87
CA THR A 92 2.89 0.78 20.32
C THR A 92 1.71 -0.14 20.66
N ARG A 93 0.68 -0.17 19.80
CA ARG A 93 -0.55 -0.93 20.02
C ARG A 93 -0.50 -2.36 19.47
N HIS A 94 0.34 -2.61 18.46
CA HIS A 94 0.57 -3.92 17.85
C HIS A 94 2.07 -4.23 17.72
N PRO A 95 2.81 -4.34 18.84
CA PRO A 95 4.27 -4.55 18.80
C PRO A 95 4.68 -5.87 18.14
N ASP A 96 3.84 -6.91 18.24
CA ASP A 96 4.10 -8.26 17.70
C ASP A 96 3.85 -8.36 16.18
N GLU A 97 3.08 -7.42 15.60
CA GLU A 97 2.70 -7.44 14.17
C GLU A 97 3.64 -6.58 13.30
N ILE A 98 4.38 -5.64 13.89
CA ILE A 98 5.20 -4.65 13.18
C ILE A 98 6.71 -4.96 13.26
N GLY A 99 7.12 -5.97 14.04
CA GLY A 99 8.51 -6.14 14.49
C GLY A 99 9.26 -7.43 14.15
N ALA A 100 8.66 -8.47 13.57
CA ALA A 100 9.43 -9.69 13.27
C ALA A 100 10.13 -9.60 11.90
N PRO A 101 11.48 -9.62 11.82
CA PRO A 101 12.14 -9.83 10.54
C PRO A 101 11.77 -11.22 10.02
N ARG A 102 11.20 -11.29 8.82
CA ARG A 102 10.85 -12.57 8.19
C ARG A 102 12.14 -13.35 7.87
N PRO A 103 12.23 -14.64 8.23
CA PRO A 103 13.35 -15.48 7.81
C PRO A 103 13.40 -15.54 6.27
N LYS A 104 14.64 -15.57 5.75
CA LYS A 104 14.95 -15.64 4.31
C LYS A 104 14.35 -16.86 3.64
#